data_AF-A0A936IAR1-F1
#
_entry.id   AF-A0A936IAR1-F1
#
_cell.length_a   1.000
_cell.length_b   1.000
_cell.length_c   1.000
_cell.angle_alpha   90.00
_cell.angle_beta   90.00
_cell.angle_gamma   90.00
#
_symmetry.space_group_name_H-M   'P 1'
#
loop_
_entity.id
_entity.type
_entity.pdbx_description
1 polymer ?
#
loop_
_entity_poly.entity_id
_entity_poly.type
_entity_poly.pdbx_seq_one_letter_code
_entity_poly.pdbx_strand_id
1 'polypeptide(L)'
;MDKNSTPISHTCFPESSALSPLKTYQPRISEPVGFLSAQGTNRIMLINNFIDIGGYKKLEADGEFIIDILLDGIQYTENRKITNSTADKAGKITNSYSYKVVFYIPITIRILDANQNTMTTFEIRNSKNLQDWTSSRYAHSRDLDEKINDERDQSIKPLVKKYIETALRDLSIHLTKQYGFREERDWVTFYELDSPHPKYTNYKKQIDLIEKEFKSYKSGMNVQDARQRIQPAMDYFADQISKLNKSDKQQYKLLKHTLINLFQLHFYLDDYEGFKKYGDLYSKLEDDSVWEDSRLLSLDKLHKSMKACGATSLYHMRDLTDIKPYATTFPTREKGSGVQQPNEISSTQEVDLSRFKRNPTDRVLNGVYIDKTHKQTTGYFVIATGDDDALIFAGSLANTHFIYLDEQGSPGTKPLEPKRVDSFIIDSRQFVVMDYKASGTMGGKSPSIMEVLANYPSIKLFKYYPYIGGIEFNSDYAFVFVKPDQSTISFTGKDMFWKKKARNYFASCKPILDEIDKLKFVSPNMNISRSWAEMYDNCKQ
;
A
#
# COMPACT_ATOMS: atom_id res chain seq x y z
N MET A 1 12.89 45.66 12.64
CA MET A 1 12.68 45.23 11.25
C MET A 1 11.32 44.59 11.28
N ASP A 2 10.33 45.37 10.90
CA ASP A 2 8.97 44.89 10.81
C ASP A 2 8.87 43.96 9.59
N LYS A 3 8.34 42.80 9.87
CA LYS A 3 8.14 41.72 8.91
C LYS A 3 6.65 41.48 8.87
N ASN A 4 6.08 41.55 7.68
CA ASN A 4 4.71 41.11 7.47
C ASN A 4 4.73 39.78 6.71
N SER A 5 4.00 38.80 7.22
CA SER A 5 3.98 37.45 6.66
C SER A 5 2.59 37.09 6.20
N THR A 6 2.47 36.77 4.91
CA THR A 6 1.21 36.35 4.29
C THR A 6 1.25 34.85 4.05
N PRO A 7 0.27 34.08 4.57
CA PRO A 7 0.21 32.65 4.31
C PRO A 7 -0.13 32.41 2.83
N ILE A 8 0.57 31.45 2.24
CA ILE A 8 0.29 30.96 0.89
C ILE A 8 0.24 29.44 0.90
N SER A 9 -0.28 28.88 -0.19
CA SER A 9 -0.26 27.45 -0.42
C SER A 9 0.29 27.17 -1.82
N HIS A 10 1.29 26.32 -1.91
CA HIS A 10 1.88 25.91 -3.20
C HIS A 10 2.13 24.40 -3.20
N THR A 11 2.54 23.88 -4.36
CA THR A 11 2.87 22.45 -4.49
C THR A 11 4.32 22.22 -4.10
N CYS A 12 4.54 21.22 -3.27
CA CYS A 12 5.85 20.65 -3.00
C CYS A 12 6.04 19.43 -3.89
N PHE A 13 7.12 19.44 -4.66
CA PHE A 13 7.43 18.41 -5.65
C PHE A 13 8.17 17.23 -5.02
N PRO A 14 8.02 16.02 -5.59
CA PRO A 14 8.65 14.83 -5.06
C PRO A 14 10.17 14.85 -5.20
N GLU A 15 10.89 14.26 -4.24
CA GLU A 15 12.35 14.11 -4.31
C GLU A 15 12.80 13.23 -5.49
N SER A 16 11.90 12.36 -6.00
CA SER A 16 12.11 11.53 -7.17
C SER A 16 10.96 11.66 -8.16
N SER A 17 11.29 11.95 -9.42
CA SER A 17 10.30 12.03 -10.51
C SER A 17 9.94 10.66 -11.11
N ALA A 18 10.43 9.56 -10.54
CA ALA A 18 10.30 8.22 -11.14
C ALA A 18 8.84 7.78 -11.35
N LEU A 19 7.92 8.23 -10.49
CA LEU A 19 6.49 7.91 -10.57
C LEU A 19 5.65 9.06 -11.15
N SER A 20 6.25 10.22 -11.42
CA SER A 20 5.53 11.41 -11.90
C SER A 20 4.72 11.21 -13.19
N PRO A 21 5.13 10.35 -14.15
CA PRO A 21 4.30 10.04 -15.32
C PRO A 21 2.99 9.32 -14.98
N LEU A 22 2.93 8.60 -13.86
CA LEU A 22 1.79 7.77 -13.45
C LEU A 22 0.84 8.57 -12.56
N LYS A 23 -0.47 8.37 -12.68
CA LYS A 23 -1.51 9.11 -11.94
C LYS A 23 -2.21 8.28 -10.89
N THR A 24 -2.17 6.95 -11.01
CA THR A 24 -2.92 6.03 -10.16
C THR A 24 -2.02 5.03 -9.48
N TYR A 25 -2.44 4.58 -8.29
CA TYR A 25 -1.77 3.50 -7.59
C TYR A 25 -2.74 2.56 -6.93
N GLN A 26 -2.31 1.32 -6.76
CA GLN A 26 -3.03 0.30 -6.02
C GLN A 26 -2.19 -0.15 -4.80
N PRO A 27 -2.62 0.14 -3.58
CA PRO A 27 -2.00 -0.44 -2.39
C PRO A 27 -2.47 -1.87 -2.16
N ARG A 28 -1.54 -2.74 -1.74
CA ARG A 28 -1.81 -4.12 -1.35
C ARG A 28 -1.03 -4.43 -0.07
N ILE A 29 -1.64 -5.21 0.81
CA ILE A 29 -0.98 -5.74 2.00
C ILE A 29 -0.96 -7.26 1.89
N SER A 30 0.24 -7.82 1.96
CA SER A 30 0.54 -9.24 1.96
C SER A 30 1.01 -9.63 3.37
N GLU A 31 0.44 -10.68 3.95
CA GLU A 31 0.72 -11.11 5.33
C GLU A 31 0.64 -12.64 5.46
N PRO A 32 1.16 -13.23 6.56
CA PRO A 32 0.78 -14.55 6.99
C PRO A 32 -0.74 -14.65 7.17
N VAL A 33 -1.31 -15.82 6.86
CA VAL A 33 -2.75 -16.05 6.94
C VAL A 33 -3.25 -15.75 8.37
N GLY A 34 -4.27 -14.90 8.47
CA GLY A 34 -4.93 -14.53 9.73
C GLY A 34 -4.11 -13.60 10.65
N PHE A 35 -2.93 -13.13 10.23
CA PHE A 35 -2.03 -12.38 11.12
C PHE A 35 -2.65 -11.07 11.64
N LEU A 36 -3.12 -10.19 10.76
CA LEU A 36 -3.73 -8.89 11.06
C LEU A 36 -5.01 -9.05 11.87
N SER A 37 -5.81 -10.05 11.52
CA SER A 37 -7.05 -10.34 12.20
C SER A 37 -6.87 -10.87 13.61
N ALA A 38 -5.83 -11.66 13.86
CA ALA A 38 -5.43 -12.03 15.22
C ALA A 38 -5.08 -10.79 16.09
N GLN A 39 -4.81 -9.63 15.48
CA GLN A 39 -4.56 -8.35 16.13
C GLN A 39 -5.78 -7.41 16.12
N GLY A 40 -6.95 -7.87 15.67
CA GLY A 40 -8.18 -7.06 15.60
C GLY A 40 -8.09 -5.90 14.59
N THR A 41 -7.49 -6.16 13.43
CA THR A 41 -7.44 -5.23 12.30
C THR A 41 -7.55 -5.99 10.97
N ASN A 42 -7.72 -5.27 9.86
CA ASN A 42 -7.79 -5.87 8.52
C ASN A 42 -7.14 -4.96 7.48
N ARG A 43 -6.82 -5.54 6.32
CA ARG A 43 -6.08 -4.88 5.23
C ARG A 43 -6.79 -3.64 4.70
N ILE A 44 -8.10 -3.72 4.48
CA ILE A 44 -8.91 -2.64 3.92
C ILE A 44 -8.87 -1.42 4.84
N MET A 45 -9.08 -1.64 6.15
CA MET A 45 -9.00 -0.59 7.16
C MET A 45 -7.63 0.10 7.17
N LEU A 46 -6.54 -0.69 7.16
CA LEU A 46 -5.18 -0.16 7.16
C LEU A 46 -4.87 0.65 5.90
N ILE A 47 -5.26 0.14 4.73
CA ILE A 47 -5.07 0.80 3.44
C ILE A 47 -5.84 2.13 3.38
N ASN A 48 -7.11 2.12 3.80
CA ASN A 48 -7.95 3.30 3.69
C ASN A 48 -7.52 4.40 4.65
N ASN A 49 -7.09 4.04 5.86
CA ASN A 49 -6.80 5.01 6.91
C ASN A 49 -5.35 5.51 6.93
N PHE A 50 -4.39 4.74 6.42
CA PHE A 50 -2.97 5.05 6.62
C PHE A 50 -2.14 5.14 5.34
N ILE A 51 -2.66 4.69 4.20
CA ILE A 51 -1.91 4.75 2.95
C ILE A 51 -2.52 5.82 2.04
N ASP A 52 -1.76 6.88 1.88
CA ASP A 52 -2.02 7.94 0.93
C ASP A 52 -0.73 8.47 0.30
N ILE A 53 -0.79 8.84 -0.98
CA ILE A 53 0.32 9.45 -1.71
C ILE A 53 -0.23 10.72 -2.36
N GLY A 54 0.21 11.87 -1.87
CA GLY A 54 -0.26 13.17 -2.37
C GLY A 54 -0.14 13.28 -3.90
N GLY A 55 -1.19 13.75 -4.57
CA GLY A 55 -1.20 13.95 -6.02
C GLY A 55 -1.38 12.68 -6.86
N TYR A 56 -1.80 11.56 -6.27
CA TYR A 56 -2.18 10.34 -6.99
C TYR A 56 -3.58 9.90 -6.58
N LYS A 57 -4.27 9.21 -7.50
CA LYS A 57 -5.56 8.58 -7.21
C LYS A 57 -5.33 7.14 -6.73
N LYS A 58 -5.75 6.85 -5.50
CA LYS A 58 -5.80 5.48 -4.96
C LYS A 58 -6.92 4.71 -5.65
N LEU A 59 -6.60 3.53 -6.18
CA LEU A 59 -7.56 2.58 -6.76
C LEU A 59 -7.52 1.25 -6.01
N GLU A 60 -8.64 0.53 -5.97
CA GLU A 60 -8.71 -0.82 -5.38
C GLU A 60 -8.03 -1.87 -6.26
N ALA A 61 -8.06 -1.66 -7.58
CA ALA A 61 -7.50 -2.51 -8.61
C ALA A 61 -6.95 -1.64 -9.76
N ASP A 62 -6.13 -2.25 -10.63
CA ASP A 62 -5.73 -1.66 -11.91
C ASP A 62 -5.07 -0.27 -11.79
N GLY A 63 -4.26 -0.08 -10.75
CA GLY A 63 -3.37 1.07 -10.65
C GLY A 63 -2.22 0.96 -11.65
N GLU A 64 -1.77 2.09 -12.19
CA GLU A 64 -0.58 2.17 -13.06
C GLU A 64 0.70 1.69 -12.36
N PHE A 65 0.72 1.72 -11.03
CA PHE A 65 1.71 1.04 -10.20
C PHE A 65 1.06 0.48 -8.93
N ILE A 66 1.77 -0.45 -8.29
CA ILE A 66 1.31 -1.16 -7.10
C ILE A 66 2.28 -0.86 -5.95
N ILE A 67 1.73 -0.51 -4.79
CA ILE A 67 2.46 -0.46 -3.52
C ILE A 67 2.16 -1.76 -2.78
N ASP A 68 3.07 -2.71 -2.83
CA ASP A 68 2.93 -4.01 -2.18
C ASP A 68 3.68 -4.03 -0.84
N ILE A 69 2.93 -4.15 0.24
CA ILE A 69 3.40 -4.08 1.63
C ILE A 69 3.42 -5.49 2.19
N LEU A 70 4.62 -6.02 2.43
CA LEU A 70 4.85 -7.35 2.96
C LEU A 70 5.05 -7.26 4.48
N LEU A 71 4.16 -7.89 5.23
CA LEU A 71 4.28 -8.06 6.69
C LEU A 71 4.77 -9.48 6.96
N ASP A 72 5.92 -9.65 7.61
CA ASP A 72 6.51 -10.98 7.86
C ASP A 72 6.09 -11.61 9.21
N GLY A 73 5.12 -11.00 9.90
CA GLY A 73 4.69 -11.40 11.23
C GLY A 73 5.66 -10.99 12.35
N ILE A 74 5.38 -11.45 13.57
CA ILE A 74 6.15 -11.06 14.76
C ILE A 74 7.45 -11.86 14.85
N GLN A 75 8.57 -11.14 14.99
CA GLN A 75 9.89 -11.68 15.23
C GLN A 75 10.32 -11.38 16.67
N TYR A 76 10.48 -12.41 17.48
CA TYR A 76 10.90 -12.28 18.88
C TYR A 76 12.43 -12.25 19.00
N THR A 77 12.95 -11.25 19.69
CA THR A 77 14.38 -11.12 20.04
C THR A 77 14.64 -11.50 21.50
N GLU A 78 13.65 -11.29 22.36
CA GLU A 78 13.63 -11.77 23.74
C GLU A 78 12.25 -12.34 24.02
N ASN A 79 12.19 -13.52 24.63
CA ASN A 79 10.94 -14.16 25.01
C ASN A 79 11.22 -15.09 26.18
N ARG A 80 11.30 -14.53 27.39
CA ARG A 80 11.77 -15.28 28.56
C ARG A 80 11.18 -14.79 29.86
N LYS A 81 11.16 -15.71 30.82
CA LYS A 81 10.92 -15.42 32.23
C LYS A 81 12.15 -14.74 32.86
N ILE A 82 11.90 -13.77 33.73
CA ILE A 82 12.88 -13.03 34.53
C ILE A 82 12.63 -13.36 36.00
N THR A 83 13.70 -13.68 36.73
CA THR A 83 13.68 -13.80 38.19
C THR A 83 14.39 -12.58 38.77
N ASN A 84 13.68 -11.83 39.61
CA ASN A 84 14.22 -10.70 40.35
C ASN A 84 14.37 -11.10 41.82
N SER A 85 15.58 -11.00 42.36
CA SER A 85 15.88 -11.34 43.75
C SER A 85 16.19 -10.07 44.54
N THR A 86 15.51 -9.87 45.67
CA THR A 86 15.76 -8.77 46.60
C THR A 86 16.09 -9.34 47.97
N ALA A 87 17.19 -8.88 48.58
CA ALA A 87 17.54 -9.21 49.96
C ALA A 87 16.97 -8.14 50.90
N ASP A 88 16.37 -8.58 52.01
CA ASP A 88 16.00 -7.65 53.08
C ASP A 88 17.22 -7.25 53.94
N LYS A 89 17.02 -6.36 54.92
CA LYS A 89 18.09 -5.89 55.83
C LYS A 89 18.68 -7.02 56.69
N ALA A 90 18.00 -8.16 56.80
CA ALA A 90 18.47 -9.35 57.52
C ALA A 90 19.15 -10.37 56.58
N GLY A 91 19.28 -10.06 55.29
CA GLY A 91 19.91 -10.92 54.28
C GLY A 91 18.97 -12.00 53.72
N LYS A 92 17.68 -12.01 54.04
CA LYS A 92 16.72 -12.97 53.49
C LYS A 92 16.38 -12.59 52.05
N ILE A 93 16.64 -13.51 51.12
CA ILE A 93 16.34 -13.33 49.70
C ILE A 93 14.87 -13.65 49.42
N THR A 94 14.16 -12.71 48.81
CA THR A 94 12.81 -12.91 48.26
C THR A 94 12.89 -12.83 46.74
N ASN A 95 12.33 -13.82 46.06
CA ASN A 95 12.26 -13.86 44.60
C ASN A 95 10.90 -13.38 44.12
N SER A 96 10.89 -12.65 43.01
CA SER A 96 9.70 -12.34 42.22
C SER A 96 9.95 -12.70 40.76
N TYR A 97 8.90 -13.07 40.05
CA TYR A 97 8.97 -13.59 38.69
C TYR A 97 8.15 -12.69 37.78
N SER A 98 8.70 -12.36 36.62
CA SER A 98 7.98 -11.67 35.54
C SER A 98 8.36 -12.30 34.21
N TYR A 99 7.70 -11.90 33.14
CA TYR A 99 7.99 -12.37 31.80
C TYR A 99 8.24 -11.18 30.89
N LYS A 100 9.28 -11.25 30.07
CA LYS A 100 9.65 -10.17 29.15
C LYS A 100 9.63 -10.67 27.73
N VAL A 101 9.00 -9.87 26.88
CA VAL A 101 8.94 -10.06 25.44
C VAL A 101 9.52 -8.83 24.78
N VAL A 102 10.45 -9.03 23.86
CA VAL A 102 10.96 -7.99 22.96
C VAL A 102 10.81 -8.50 21.54
N PHE A 103 10.13 -7.74 20.70
CA PHE A 103 9.78 -8.17 19.34
C PHE A 103 9.87 -7.02 18.34
N TYR A 104 9.83 -7.36 17.06
CA TYR A 104 9.61 -6.42 15.96
C TYR A 104 8.83 -7.12 14.85
N ILE A 105 8.35 -6.35 13.87
CA ILE A 105 7.67 -6.89 12.70
C ILE A 105 8.41 -6.35 11.48
N PRO A 106 9.11 -7.19 10.69
CA PRO A 106 9.69 -6.76 9.43
C PRO A 106 8.57 -6.32 8.48
N ILE A 107 8.75 -5.12 7.90
CA ILE A 107 7.83 -4.56 6.91
C ILE A 107 8.63 -4.14 5.69
N THR A 108 8.45 -4.90 4.62
CA THR A 108 9.10 -4.66 3.32
C THR A 108 8.10 -4.05 2.35
N ILE A 109 8.52 -3.02 1.64
CA ILE A 109 7.73 -2.31 0.64
C ILE A 109 8.32 -2.60 -0.73
N ARG A 110 7.46 -3.01 -1.67
CA ARG A 110 7.80 -3.11 -3.08
C ARG A 110 6.93 -2.15 -3.87
N ILE A 111 7.55 -1.37 -4.74
CA ILE A 111 6.83 -0.61 -5.76
C ILE A 111 6.94 -1.40 -7.05
N LEU A 112 5.81 -1.80 -7.60
CA LEU A 112 5.73 -2.58 -8.83
C LEU A 112 5.12 -1.73 -9.94
N ASP A 113 5.53 -1.93 -11.18
CA ASP A 113 4.81 -1.38 -12.33
C ASP A 113 3.46 -2.10 -12.57
N ALA A 114 2.68 -1.63 -13.54
CA ALA A 114 1.41 -2.28 -13.93
C ALA A 114 1.57 -3.75 -14.37
N ASN A 115 2.76 -4.15 -14.82
CA ASN A 115 3.09 -5.52 -15.21
C ASN A 115 3.62 -6.36 -14.03
N GLN A 116 3.60 -5.81 -12.82
CA GLN A 116 4.10 -6.41 -11.58
C GLN A 116 5.64 -6.59 -11.52
N ASN A 117 6.40 -5.93 -12.39
CA ASN A 117 7.85 -5.88 -12.27
C ASN A 117 8.24 -4.97 -11.12
N THR A 118 9.22 -5.38 -10.32
CA THR A 118 9.69 -4.58 -9.18
C THR A 118 10.52 -3.40 -9.67
N MET A 119 10.03 -2.18 -9.39
CA MET A 119 10.74 -0.93 -9.66
C MET A 119 11.70 -0.57 -8.53
N THR A 120 11.26 -0.74 -7.27
CA THR A 120 12.09 -0.53 -6.08
C THR A 120 11.62 -1.37 -4.91
N THR A 121 12.51 -1.60 -3.96
CA THR A 121 12.22 -2.32 -2.71
C THR A 121 12.97 -1.66 -1.56
N PHE A 122 12.31 -1.48 -0.43
CA PHE A 122 12.93 -0.97 0.79
C PHE A 122 12.20 -1.47 2.04
N GLU A 123 12.87 -1.46 3.18
CA GLU A 123 12.28 -1.76 4.49
C GLU A 123 11.92 -0.47 5.21
N ILE A 124 10.74 -0.42 5.83
CA ILE A 124 10.37 0.71 6.69
C ILE A 124 10.51 0.40 8.18
N ARG A 125 10.46 -0.89 8.54
CA ARG A 125 10.65 -1.38 9.90
C ARG A 125 11.44 -2.68 9.87
N ASN A 126 12.40 -2.81 10.79
CA ASN A 126 13.21 -4.01 10.96
C ASN A 126 13.66 -4.18 12.41
N SER A 127 14.70 -4.98 12.65
CA SER A 127 15.21 -5.30 13.98
C SER A 127 15.69 -4.09 14.79
N LYS A 128 15.82 -2.91 14.19
CA LYS A 128 16.10 -1.64 14.90
C LYS A 128 14.86 -1.05 15.57
N ASN A 129 13.67 -1.44 15.14
CA ASN A 129 12.40 -0.94 15.64
C ASN A 129 11.79 -1.96 16.61
N LEU A 130 12.46 -2.17 17.74
CA LEU A 130 12.00 -3.09 18.77
C LEU A 130 10.81 -2.51 19.55
N GLN A 131 9.93 -3.39 19.97
CA GLN A 131 8.88 -3.16 20.96
C GLN A 131 9.13 -4.10 22.12
N ASP A 132 8.86 -3.65 23.33
CA ASP A 132 9.00 -4.47 24.52
C ASP A 132 7.73 -4.45 25.37
N TRP A 133 7.52 -5.55 26.06
CA TRP A 133 6.48 -5.71 27.05
C TRP A 133 7.02 -6.57 28.19
N THR A 134 6.72 -6.19 29.42
CA THR A 134 7.00 -6.98 30.60
C THR A 134 5.71 -7.19 31.38
N SER A 135 5.42 -8.44 31.73
CA SER A 135 4.26 -8.80 32.53
C SER A 135 4.29 -8.19 33.93
N SER A 136 3.18 -8.34 34.64
CA SER A 136 3.15 -8.13 36.08
C SER A 136 4.19 -9.00 36.81
N ARG A 137 4.59 -8.58 38.01
CA ARG A 137 5.47 -9.37 38.89
C ARG A 137 4.64 -10.28 39.79
N TYR A 138 5.09 -11.51 39.93
CA TYR A 138 4.46 -12.57 40.69
C TYR A 138 5.38 -13.08 41.79
N ALA A 139 4.83 -13.43 42.95
CA ALA A 139 5.59 -13.99 44.06
C ALA A 139 6.04 -15.44 43.77
N HIS A 140 5.24 -16.20 43.01
CA HIS A 140 5.52 -17.58 42.65
C HIS A 140 5.58 -17.75 41.13
N SER A 141 6.49 -18.61 40.64
CA SER A 141 6.60 -18.92 39.21
C SER A 141 5.31 -19.46 38.64
N ARG A 142 4.63 -20.32 39.41
CA ARG A 142 3.42 -21.00 38.97
C ARG A 142 2.31 -20.00 38.63
N ASP A 143 2.14 -18.97 39.44
CA ASP A 143 1.13 -17.92 39.20
C ASP A 143 1.40 -17.17 37.88
N LEU A 144 2.67 -16.93 37.57
CA LEU A 144 3.08 -16.36 36.29
C LEU A 144 2.73 -17.33 35.14
N ASP A 145 3.13 -18.59 35.25
CA ASP A 145 2.93 -19.59 34.20
C ASP A 145 1.45 -19.83 33.90
N GLU A 146 0.57 -19.74 34.91
CA GLU A 146 -0.88 -19.87 34.77
C GLU A 146 -1.54 -18.67 34.05
N LYS A 147 -0.98 -17.45 34.18
CA LYS A 147 -1.59 -16.21 33.67
C LYS A 147 -0.92 -15.62 32.44
N ILE A 148 0.30 -16.05 32.14
CA ILE A 148 1.15 -15.34 31.18
C ILE A 148 0.58 -15.30 29.77
N ASN A 149 -0.06 -16.38 29.31
CA ASN A 149 -0.59 -16.42 27.95
C ASN A 149 -1.71 -15.38 27.75
N ASP A 150 -2.64 -15.28 28.70
CA ASP A 150 -3.74 -14.32 28.64
C ASP A 150 -3.22 -12.87 28.75
N GLU A 151 -2.33 -12.58 29.72
CA GLU A 151 -1.74 -11.25 29.86
C GLU A 151 -0.95 -10.84 28.61
N ARG A 152 -0.16 -11.77 28.07
CA ARG A 152 0.65 -11.54 26.87
C ARG A 152 -0.25 -11.24 25.69
N ASP A 153 -1.27 -12.05 25.46
CA ASP A 153 -2.14 -11.88 24.29
C ASP A 153 -2.96 -10.58 24.39
N GLN A 154 -3.42 -10.20 25.58
CA GLN A 154 -4.10 -8.92 25.81
C GLN A 154 -3.18 -7.71 25.64
N SER A 155 -1.90 -7.84 26.01
CA SER A 155 -0.96 -6.72 25.99
C SER A 155 -0.22 -6.56 24.66
N ILE A 156 0.14 -7.66 23.99
CA ILE A 156 0.91 -7.63 22.75
C ILE A 156 0.05 -7.20 21.56
N LYS A 157 -1.21 -7.67 21.47
CA LYS A 157 -2.12 -7.32 20.37
C LYS A 157 -2.22 -5.81 20.11
N PRO A 158 -2.52 -4.94 21.10
CA PRO A 158 -2.58 -3.51 20.87
C PRO A 158 -1.21 -2.89 20.53
N LEU A 159 -0.10 -3.43 21.05
CA LEU A 159 1.24 -2.98 20.69
C LEU A 159 1.57 -3.29 19.22
N VAL A 160 1.25 -4.50 18.77
CA VAL A 160 1.40 -4.92 17.36
C VAL A 160 0.56 -4.05 16.44
N LYS A 161 -0.72 -3.84 16.78
CA LYS A 161 -1.61 -2.97 16.00
C LYS A 161 -1.01 -1.56 15.88
N LYS A 162 -0.65 -0.93 17.01
CA LYS A 162 -0.05 0.41 17.03
C LYS A 162 1.25 0.46 16.22
N TYR A 163 2.07 -0.60 16.28
CA TYR A 163 3.31 -0.70 15.51
C TYR A 163 3.05 -0.64 14.01
N ILE A 164 2.11 -1.45 13.51
CA ILE A 164 1.73 -1.49 12.08
C ILE A 164 1.13 -0.16 11.65
N GLU A 165 0.19 0.40 12.42
CA GLU A 165 -0.44 1.70 12.11
C GLU A 165 0.61 2.81 12.02
N THR A 166 1.57 2.85 12.96
CA THR A 166 2.66 3.83 12.95
C THR A 166 3.56 3.63 11.73
N ALA A 167 3.91 2.39 11.41
CA ALA A 167 4.72 2.07 10.23
C ALA A 167 4.04 2.50 8.92
N LEU A 168 2.73 2.30 8.78
CA LEU A 168 1.99 2.71 7.58
C LEU A 168 1.83 4.23 7.47
N ARG A 169 1.67 4.94 8.59
CA ARG A 169 1.72 6.42 8.59
C ARG A 169 3.08 6.93 8.13
N ASP A 170 4.15 6.37 8.69
CA ASP A 170 5.52 6.72 8.27
C ASP A 170 5.74 6.39 6.79
N LEU A 171 5.15 5.30 6.30
CA LEU A 171 5.19 4.92 4.89
C LEU A 171 4.52 5.96 4.01
N SER A 172 3.30 6.38 4.36
CA SER A 172 2.58 7.40 3.58
C SER A 172 3.34 8.73 3.53
N ILE A 173 3.94 9.14 4.66
CA ILE A 173 4.81 10.33 4.72
C ILE A 173 6.02 10.14 3.80
N HIS A 174 6.69 8.99 3.88
CA HIS A 174 7.86 8.68 3.07
C HIS A 174 7.52 8.67 1.57
N LEU A 175 6.48 7.94 1.16
CA LEU A 175 6.03 7.85 -0.23
C LEU A 175 5.58 9.22 -0.75
N THR A 176 4.86 10.00 0.05
CA THR A 176 4.45 11.36 -0.34
C THR A 176 5.65 12.30 -0.50
N LYS A 177 6.67 12.18 0.36
CA LYS A 177 7.89 12.97 0.24
C LYS A 177 8.72 12.57 -0.97
N GLN A 178 8.84 11.26 -1.21
CA GLN A 178 9.70 10.72 -2.24
C GLN A 178 9.07 10.82 -3.64
N TYR A 179 7.75 10.61 -3.76
CA TYR A 179 7.05 10.46 -5.04
C TYR A 179 5.79 11.31 -5.18
N GLY A 180 5.27 11.84 -4.06
CA GLY A 180 4.04 12.62 -4.00
C GLY A 180 4.17 14.09 -4.39
N PHE A 181 3.05 14.67 -4.79
CA PHE A 181 2.82 16.10 -4.95
C PHE A 181 1.95 16.53 -3.77
N ARG A 182 2.52 17.22 -2.79
CA ARG A 182 1.79 17.66 -1.60
C ARG A 182 1.55 19.15 -1.63
N GLU A 183 0.42 19.57 -1.10
CA GLU A 183 0.19 20.97 -0.81
C GLU A 183 1.02 21.36 0.43
N GLU A 184 1.82 22.40 0.29
CA GLU A 184 2.65 22.97 1.36
C GLU A 184 2.17 24.38 1.67
N ARG A 185 1.93 24.62 2.96
CA ARG A 185 1.63 25.96 3.47
C ARG A 185 2.94 26.65 3.78
N ASP A 186 3.17 27.77 3.12
CA ASP A 186 4.35 28.60 3.33
C ASP A 186 3.93 30.02 3.73
N TRP A 187 4.89 30.82 4.19
CA TRP A 187 4.70 32.20 4.57
C TRP A 187 5.59 33.09 3.74
N VAL A 188 4.99 33.95 2.94
CA VAL A 188 5.74 34.99 2.22
C VAL A 188 5.99 36.14 3.16
N THR A 189 7.25 36.37 3.54
CA THR A 189 7.66 37.41 4.47
C THR A 189 8.24 38.62 3.75
N PHE A 190 7.43 39.67 3.64
CA PHE A 190 7.86 40.95 3.12
C PHE A 190 8.43 41.85 4.22
N TYR A 191 9.50 42.57 3.87
CA TYR A 191 10.22 43.44 4.77
C TYR A 191 9.72 44.88 4.63
N GLU A 192 9.29 45.44 5.75
CA GLU A 192 8.80 46.81 5.88
C GLU A 192 9.77 47.69 6.68
N LEU A 193 9.52 49.00 6.69
CA LEU A 193 10.27 49.95 7.52
C LEU A 193 9.41 50.40 8.70
N ASP A 194 9.97 50.26 9.90
CA ASP A 194 9.34 50.57 11.20
C ASP A 194 9.16 52.09 11.43
N SER A 195 9.63 52.97 10.52
CA SER A 195 9.70 54.42 10.75
C SER A 195 8.99 55.24 9.66
N PRO A 196 8.10 56.18 10.01
CA PRO A 196 7.42 57.03 9.04
C PRO A 196 8.39 58.04 8.42
N HIS A 197 8.55 58.01 7.10
CA HIS A 197 9.24 59.06 6.37
C HIS A 197 8.64 59.24 4.98
N PRO A 198 8.64 60.45 4.40
CA PRO A 198 7.77 60.80 3.27
C PRO A 198 7.96 59.95 2.00
N LYS A 199 9.18 59.42 1.77
CA LYS A 199 9.44 58.49 0.66
C LYS A 199 8.85 57.08 0.87
N TYR A 200 8.37 56.76 2.07
CA TYR A 200 7.94 55.42 2.48
C TYR A 200 6.42 55.20 2.36
N THR A 201 5.62 56.25 2.18
CA THR A 201 4.18 56.10 1.92
C THR A 201 3.91 55.33 0.63
N ASN A 202 4.73 55.56 -0.41
CA ASN A 202 4.62 54.80 -1.65
C ASN A 202 5.15 53.37 -1.51
N TYR A 203 6.21 53.16 -0.72
CA TYR A 203 6.73 51.82 -0.44
C TYR A 203 5.66 50.96 0.24
N LYS A 204 5.02 51.48 1.29
CA LYS A 204 3.93 50.79 2.00
C LYS A 204 2.77 50.44 1.08
N LYS A 205 2.33 51.38 0.22
CA LYS A 205 1.29 51.10 -0.78
C LYS A 205 1.61 49.91 -1.68
N GLN A 206 2.88 49.74 -2.07
CA GLN A 206 3.30 48.60 -2.89
C GLN A 206 3.31 47.29 -2.09
N ILE A 207 3.73 47.32 -0.82
CA ILE A 207 3.65 46.15 0.07
C ILE A 207 2.19 45.74 0.30
N ASP A 208 1.30 46.69 0.60
CA ASP A 208 -0.13 46.44 0.79
C ASP A 208 -0.77 45.80 -0.46
N LEU A 209 -0.37 46.25 -1.67
CA LEU A 209 -0.82 45.66 -2.95
C LEU A 209 -0.39 44.20 -3.07
N ILE A 210 0.88 43.91 -2.77
CA ILE A 210 1.44 42.56 -2.81
C ILE A 210 0.72 41.65 -1.83
N GLU A 211 0.55 42.06 -0.58
CA GLU A 211 -0.11 41.25 0.45
C GLU A 211 -1.56 40.92 0.08
N LYS A 212 -2.28 41.91 -0.44
CA LYS A 212 -3.66 41.70 -0.91
C LYS A 212 -3.71 40.61 -1.97
N GLU A 213 -2.73 40.59 -2.88
CA GLU A 213 -2.63 39.60 -3.94
C GLU A 213 -2.28 38.21 -3.39
N PHE A 214 -1.19 38.09 -2.62
CA PHE A 214 -0.71 36.81 -2.09
C PHE A 214 -1.67 36.16 -1.10
N LYS A 215 -2.52 36.92 -0.38
CA LYS A 215 -3.58 36.35 0.47
C LYS A 215 -4.58 35.49 -0.30
N SER A 216 -4.70 35.69 -1.61
CA SER A 216 -5.60 34.92 -2.46
C SER A 216 -4.97 33.65 -3.04
N TYR A 217 -3.66 33.46 -2.90
CA TYR A 217 -2.90 32.40 -3.58
C TYR A 217 -3.15 31.01 -3.00
N LYS A 218 -3.43 30.08 -3.91
CA LYS A 218 -3.63 28.66 -3.62
C LYS A 218 -3.01 27.79 -4.72
N SER A 219 -2.77 26.52 -4.40
CA SER A 219 -2.40 25.51 -5.39
C SER A 219 -3.42 25.47 -6.55
N GLY A 220 -2.93 25.34 -7.78
CA GLY A 220 -3.73 25.34 -9.01
C GLY A 220 -3.96 26.71 -9.65
N MET A 221 -3.52 27.82 -9.05
CA MET A 221 -3.72 29.16 -9.61
C MET A 221 -2.79 29.49 -10.78
N ASN A 222 -3.27 30.33 -11.70
CA ASN A 222 -2.46 30.91 -12.76
C ASN A 222 -1.65 32.10 -12.23
N VAL A 223 -0.34 31.93 -12.13
CA VAL A 223 0.60 32.93 -11.63
C VAL A 223 0.72 34.16 -12.55
N GLN A 224 0.42 34.03 -13.85
CA GLN A 224 0.58 35.12 -14.81
C GLN A 224 -0.39 36.28 -14.53
N ASP A 225 -1.64 35.98 -14.18
CA ASP A 225 -2.63 37.01 -13.88
C ASP A 225 -2.24 37.82 -12.65
N ALA A 226 -1.65 37.13 -11.67
CA ALA A 226 -1.21 37.78 -10.46
C ALA A 226 0.08 38.59 -10.68
N ARG A 227 1.04 38.07 -11.48
CA ARG A 227 2.21 38.84 -11.94
C ARG A 227 1.78 40.17 -12.56
N GLN A 228 0.77 40.16 -13.44
CA GLN A 228 0.25 41.39 -14.05
C GLN A 228 -0.30 42.38 -13.01
N ARG A 229 -1.02 41.89 -11.97
CA ARG A 229 -1.59 42.74 -10.91
C ARG A 229 -0.54 43.38 -10.01
N ILE A 230 0.57 42.69 -9.75
CA ILE A 230 1.64 43.19 -8.87
C ILE A 230 2.83 43.79 -9.62
N GLN A 231 2.83 43.78 -10.96
CA GLN A 231 3.85 44.41 -11.79
C GLN A 231 4.15 45.87 -11.37
N PRO A 232 3.16 46.73 -11.02
CA PRO A 232 3.45 48.09 -10.55
C PRO A 232 4.33 48.14 -9.29
N ALA A 233 4.18 47.18 -8.38
CA ALA A 233 5.00 47.08 -7.18
C ALA A 233 6.42 46.61 -7.50
N MET A 234 6.56 45.63 -8.40
CA MET A 234 7.86 45.14 -8.88
C MET A 234 8.63 46.24 -9.60
N ASP A 235 7.97 46.99 -10.49
CA ASP A 235 8.57 48.10 -11.22
C ASP A 235 9.02 49.21 -10.26
N TYR A 236 8.19 49.55 -9.28
CA TYR A 236 8.55 50.50 -8.23
C TYR A 236 9.80 50.07 -7.48
N PHE A 237 9.87 48.83 -6.99
CA PHE A 237 11.04 48.34 -6.27
C PHE A 237 12.29 48.31 -7.16
N ALA A 238 12.17 47.87 -8.41
CA ALA A 238 13.29 47.84 -9.35
C ALA A 238 13.86 49.24 -9.61
N ASP A 239 12.98 50.25 -9.75
CA ASP A 239 13.35 51.65 -9.89
C ASP A 239 14.06 52.22 -8.64
N GLN A 240 13.67 51.79 -7.43
CA GLN A 240 14.31 52.26 -6.20
C GLN A 240 15.76 51.78 -6.05
N ILE A 241 16.14 50.62 -6.62
CA ILE A 241 17.50 50.07 -6.48
C ILE A 241 18.58 51.07 -6.92
N SER A 242 18.36 51.79 -8.02
CA SER A 242 19.34 52.75 -8.57
C SER A 242 19.33 54.12 -7.86
N LYS A 243 18.26 54.42 -7.12
CA LYS A 243 18.03 55.73 -6.49
C LYS A 243 18.45 55.79 -5.03
N LEU A 244 18.63 54.64 -4.38
CA LEU A 244 18.98 54.55 -2.96
C LEU A 244 20.48 54.64 -2.74
N ASN A 245 20.90 55.55 -1.85
CA ASN A 245 22.29 55.77 -1.51
C ASN A 245 22.79 54.72 -0.49
N LYS A 246 23.86 54.00 -0.82
CA LYS A 246 24.48 53.01 0.06
C LYS A 246 25.19 53.61 1.28
N SER A 247 25.61 54.88 1.20
CA SER A 247 26.29 55.57 2.30
C SER A 247 25.33 56.07 3.37
N ASP A 248 24.03 56.21 3.06
CA ASP A 248 23.01 56.58 4.04
C ASP A 248 22.44 55.31 4.69
N LYS A 249 22.51 55.22 6.03
CA LYS A 249 22.10 54.02 6.77
C LYS A 249 20.62 53.63 6.55
N GLN A 250 19.73 54.61 6.41
CA GLN A 250 18.30 54.35 6.22
C GLN A 250 18.01 53.91 4.79
N GLN A 251 18.60 54.58 3.81
CA GLN A 251 18.46 54.21 2.39
C GLN A 251 19.14 52.87 2.09
N TYR A 252 20.25 52.56 2.75
CA TYR A 252 20.90 51.26 2.67
C TYR A 252 20.01 50.14 3.22
N LYS A 253 19.35 50.36 4.36
CA LYS A 253 18.35 49.42 4.90
C LYS A 253 17.17 49.24 3.92
N LEU A 254 16.68 50.32 3.33
CA LEU A 254 15.63 50.26 2.33
C LEU A 254 16.07 49.50 1.07
N LEU A 255 17.30 49.69 0.61
CA LEU A 255 17.86 48.96 -0.52
C LEU A 255 17.88 47.45 -0.25
N LYS A 256 18.32 47.05 0.95
CA LYS A 256 18.27 45.65 1.39
C LYS A 256 16.85 45.09 1.34
N HIS A 257 15.88 45.77 1.95
CA HIS A 257 14.48 45.32 1.95
C HIS A 257 13.89 45.24 0.54
N THR A 258 14.21 46.22 -0.31
CA THR A 258 13.76 46.28 -1.71
C THR A 258 14.25 45.07 -2.50
N LEU A 259 15.53 44.73 -2.36
CA LEU A 259 16.12 43.55 -3.01
C LEU A 259 15.56 42.24 -2.45
N ILE A 260 15.39 42.16 -1.12
CA ILE A 260 14.80 40.97 -0.49
C ILE A 260 13.38 40.73 -1.01
N ASN A 261 12.56 41.78 -1.03
CA ASN A 261 11.19 41.69 -1.50
C ASN A 261 11.14 41.34 -3.00
N LEU A 262 11.97 41.96 -3.84
CA LEU A 262 12.03 41.62 -5.27
C LEU A 262 12.39 40.17 -5.51
N PHE A 263 13.48 39.66 -4.92
CA PHE A 263 13.83 38.26 -5.19
C PHE A 263 12.72 37.32 -4.67
N GLN A 264 12.09 37.60 -3.52
CA GLN A 264 10.96 36.79 -3.05
C GLN A 264 9.75 36.84 -3.99
N LEU A 265 9.40 38.02 -4.51
CA LEU A 265 8.33 38.15 -5.51
C LEU A 265 8.63 37.29 -6.73
N HIS A 266 9.85 37.38 -7.27
CA HIS A 266 10.24 36.58 -8.41
C HIS A 266 10.24 35.06 -8.11
N PHE A 267 10.60 34.64 -6.90
CA PHE A 267 10.47 33.24 -6.46
C PHE A 267 9.03 32.75 -6.58
N TYR A 268 8.09 33.41 -5.88
CA TYR A 268 6.70 32.97 -5.82
C TYR A 268 5.90 33.30 -7.10
N LEU A 269 6.49 34.01 -8.05
CA LEU A 269 5.90 34.28 -9.38
C LEU A 269 6.46 33.40 -10.48
N ASP A 270 7.18 32.32 -10.15
CA ASP A 270 7.84 31.43 -11.12
C ASP A 270 8.78 32.18 -12.09
N ASP A 271 9.43 33.26 -11.63
CA ASP A 271 10.44 34.01 -12.39
C ASP A 271 11.85 33.68 -11.90
N TYR A 272 12.38 32.56 -12.40
CA TYR A 272 13.70 32.08 -12.00
C TYR A 272 14.83 33.06 -12.35
N GLU A 273 14.78 33.69 -13.53
CA GLU A 273 15.79 34.64 -13.97
C GLU A 273 15.77 35.92 -13.11
N GLY A 274 14.57 36.43 -12.82
CA GLY A 274 14.40 37.54 -11.90
C GLY A 274 14.90 37.22 -10.49
N PHE A 275 14.56 36.04 -9.96
CA PHE A 275 15.03 35.59 -8.65
C PHE A 275 16.55 35.60 -8.58
N LYS A 276 17.21 34.97 -9.55
CA LYS A 276 18.67 34.86 -9.61
C LYS A 276 19.31 36.25 -9.71
N LYS A 277 18.81 37.10 -10.60
CA LYS A 277 19.31 38.48 -10.77
C LYS A 277 19.28 39.27 -9.46
N TYR A 278 18.14 39.29 -8.77
CA TYR A 278 18.01 40.10 -7.55
C TYR A 278 18.64 39.44 -6.32
N GLY A 279 18.72 38.10 -6.28
CA GLY A 279 19.53 37.35 -5.32
C GLY A 279 21.01 37.70 -5.43
N ASP A 280 21.59 37.63 -6.64
CA ASP A 280 23.01 37.99 -6.88
C ASP A 280 23.33 39.45 -6.52
N LEU A 281 22.35 40.37 -6.67
CA LEU A 281 22.51 41.76 -6.26
C LEU A 281 22.48 41.93 -4.74
N TYR A 282 21.64 41.14 -4.04
CA TYR A 282 21.56 41.13 -2.59
C TYR A 282 22.82 40.52 -1.97
N SER A 283 23.31 39.39 -2.51
CA SER A 283 24.58 38.73 -2.15
C SER A 283 25.75 39.69 -2.13
N LYS A 284 25.87 40.53 -3.15
CA LYS A 284 26.97 41.51 -3.26
C LYS A 284 26.87 42.66 -2.25
N LEU A 285 25.77 42.79 -1.50
CA LEU A 285 25.61 43.78 -0.45
C LEU A 285 25.96 43.24 0.94
N GLU A 286 25.88 41.93 1.17
CA GLU A 286 26.19 41.31 2.46
C GLU A 286 27.43 40.41 2.30
N ASP A 287 28.52 40.73 3.01
CA ASP A 287 29.74 39.90 3.01
C ASP A 287 29.56 38.50 3.68
N ASP A 288 28.34 38.17 4.14
CA ASP A 288 28.01 36.94 4.86
C ASP A 288 26.91 36.15 4.10
N SER A 289 27.29 35.62 2.93
CA SER A 289 26.40 35.05 1.89
C SER A 289 25.87 33.64 2.16
N VAL A 290 26.18 33.02 3.31
CA VAL A 290 25.85 31.61 3.61
C VAL A 290 24.34 31.33 3.53
N TRP A 291 23.52 32.31 3.89
CA TRP A 291 22.05 32.20 3.82
C TRP A 291 21.53 32.15 2.37
N GLU A 292 22.20 32.82 1.45
CA GLU A 292 21.79 32.97 0.06
C GLU A 292 22.19 31.78 -0.80
N ASP A 293 23.40 31.27 -0.61
CA ASP A 293 23.88 30.06 -1.29
C ASP A 293 22.94 28.87 -1.03
N SER A 294 22.42 28.76 0.20
CA SER A 294 21.45 27.74 0.58
C SER A 294 20.10 27.91 -0.11
N ARG A 295 19.60 29.15 -0.26
CA ARG A 295 18.32 29.44 -0.95
C ARG A 295 18.43 29.27 -2.47
N LEU A 296 19.53 29.72 -3.07
CA LEU A 296 19.81 29.51 -4.49
C LEU A 296 19.91 28.01 -4.80
N LEU A 297 20.64 27.25 -3.98
CA LEU A 297 20.73 25.78 -4.11
C LEU A 297 19.34 25.12 -3.97
N SER A 298 18.52 25.60 -3.03
CA SER A 298 17.16 25.08 -2.81
C SER A 298 16.25 25.37 -4.01
N LEU A 299 16.34 26.56 -4.60
CA LEU A 299 15.57 26.90 -5.80
C LEU A 299 16.04 26.09 -7.02
N ASP A 300 17.34 25.89 -7.20
CA ASP A 300 17.87 25.06 -8.28
C ASP A 300 17.35 23.61 -8.17
N LYS A 301 17.32 23.07 -6.95
CA LYS A 301 16.72 21.75 -6.68
C LYS A 301 15.24 21.75 -7.00
N LEU A 302 14.51 22.77 -6.58
CA LEU A 302 13.07 22.91 -6.83
C LEU A 302 12.75 23.00 -8.33
N HIS A 303 13.46 23.84 -9.08
CA HIS A 303 13.31 23.99 -10.53
C HIS A 303 13.62 22.68 -11.25
N LYS A 304 14.72 22.00 -10.89
CA LYS A 304 15.04 20.67 -11.43
C LYS A 304 13.93 19.67 -11.15
N SER A 305 13.38 19.68 -9.94
CA SER A 305 12.27 18.80 -9.54
C SER A 305 10.99 19.08 -10.33
N MET A 306 10.62 20.36 -10.48
CA MET A 306 9.48 20.81 -11.29
C MET A 306 9.62 20.32 -12.73
N LYS A 307 10.77 20.60 -13.35
CA LYS A 307 11.06 20.20 -14.73
C LYS A 307 11.02 18.68 -14.90
N ALA A 308 11.61 17.92 -13.96
CA ALA A 308 11.59 16.46 -13.98
C ALA A 308 10.18 15.88 -13.84
N CYS A 309 9.27 16.61 -13.21
CA CYS A 309 7.86 16.24 -13.08
C CYS A 309 6.96 16.82 -14.20
N GLY A 310 7.53 17.53 -15.18
CA GLY A 310 6.74 18.19 -16.23
C GLY A 310 5.90 19.38 -15.73
N ALA A 311 6.21 19.92 -14.56
CA ALA A 311 5.52 21.06 -13.98
C ALA A 311 6.14 22.39 -14.44
N THR A 312 5.29 23.37 -14.75
CA THR A 312 5.69 24.70 -15.23
C THR A 312 5.53 25.79 -14.17
N SER A 313 4.99 25.45 -12.99
CA SER A 313 4.67 26.42 -11.93
C SER A 313 4.78 25.78 -10.54
N LEU A 314 5.19 26.56 -9.54
CA LEU A 314 5.16 26.19 -8.12
C LEU A 314 3.75 25.82 -7.65
N TYR A 315 2.72 26.30 -8.33
CA TYR A 315 1.32 26.05 -8.02
C TYR A 315 0.74 24.92 -8.89
N HIS A 316 1.57 24.13 -9.58
CA HIS A 316 1.12 23.04 -10.43
C HIS A 316 0.24 22.04 -9.65
N MET A 317 -1.02 21.92 -10.06
CA MET A 317 -1.90 20.87 -9.58
C MET A 317 -2.00 19.77 -10.63
N ARG A 318 -1.79 18.51 -10.22
CA ARG A 318 -1.98 17.38 -11.11
C ARG A 318 -3.45 17.22 -11.46
N ASP A 319 -3.73 17.10 -12.76
CA ASP A 319 -5.06 16.78 -13.23
C ASP A 319 -5.34 15.27 -13.12
N LEU A 320 -6.27 14.95 -12.22
CA LEU A 320 -6.74 13.59 -11.90
C LEU A 320 -8.18 13.34 -12.35
N THR A 321 -8.80 14.25 -13.10
CA THR A 321 -10.24 14.20 -13.42
C THR A 321 -10.61 13.08 -14.42
N ASP A 322 -9.78 12.83 -15.43
CA ASP A 322 -10.05 11.85 -16.50
C ASP A 322 -9.38 10.48 -16.31
N ILE A 323 -9.14 10.08 -15.07
CA ILE A 323 -8.46 8.81 -14.77
C ILE A 323 -9.40 7.62 -14.97
N LYS A 324 -9.07 6.78 -15.96
CA LYS A 324 -9.60 5.43 -16.12
C LYS A 324 -8.68 4.40 -15.44
N PRO A 325 -9.22 3.29 -14.91
CA PRO A 325 -8.40 2.17 -14.46
C PRO A 325 -7.46 1.71 -15.58
N TYR A 326 -6.22 1.36 -15.23
CA TYR A 326 -5.26 0.87 -16.20
C TYR A 326 -5.72 -0.51 -16.69
N ALA A 327 -6.28 -0.57 -17.90
CA ALA A 327 -6.64 -1.84 -18.51
C ALA A 327 -5.37 -2.67 -18.70
N THR A 328 -5.14 -3.63 -17.80
CA THR A 328 -4.11 -4.64 -17.99
C THR A 328 -4.49 -5.46 -19.21
N THR A 329 -3.97 -5.07 -20.37
CA THR A 329 -3.97 -5.92 -21.55
C THR A 329 -2.98 -7.03 -21.29
N PHE A 330 -3.36 -8.00 -20.47
CA PHE A 330 -2.71 -9.29 -20.51
C PHE A 330 -2.81 -9.75 -21.97
N PRO A 331 -1.70 -10.04 -22.66
CA PRO A 331 -1.77 -10.56 -24.00
C PRO A 331 -2.55 -11.86 -23.93
N THR A 332 -3.80 -11.80 -24.41
CA THR A 332 -4.63 -12.98 -24.61
C THR A 332 -3.91 -13.82 -25.66
N ARG A 333 -3.09 -14.76 -25.20
CA ARG A 333 -2.34 -15.68 -26.05
C ARG A 333 -3.36 -16.31 -27.01
N GLU A 334 -3.07 -16.23 -28.31
CA GLU A 334 -3.96 -16.68 -29.38
C GLU A 334 -4.56 -18.04 -29.04
N LYS A 335 -5.90 -18.09 -29.09
CA LYS A 335 -6.71 -19.27 -28.75
C LYS A 335 -6.34 -20.42 -29.68
N GLY A 336 -5.62 -21.40 -29.15
CA GLY A 336 -5.67 -22.77 -29.65
C GLY A 336 -7.11 -23.27 -29.63
N SER A 337 -7.55 -23.77 -30.78
CA SER A 337 -8.93 -24.10 -31.13
C SER A 337 -9.56 -25.13 -30.17
N GLY A 338 -10.83 -24.93 -29.79
CA GLY A 338 -11.71 -26.05 -29.43
C GLY A 338 -12.57 -25.97 -28.16
N VAL A 339 -12.67 -24.84 -27.45
CA VAL A 339 -13.65 -24.69 -26.37
C VAL A 339 -14.44 -23.40 -26.57
N GLN A 340 -15.75 -23.53 -26.82
CA GLN A 340 -16.69 -22.41 -26.87
C GLN A 340 -16.66 -21.69 -25.52
N GLN A 341 -16.19 -20.44 -25.53
CA GLN A 341 -16.36 -19.55 -24.37
C GLN A 341 -17.83 -19.14 -24.24
N PRO A 342 -18.36 -19.00 -23.02
CA PRO A 342 -19.65 -18.37 -22.80
C PRO A 342 -19.59 -16.90 -23.25
N ASN A 343 -20.64 -16.45 -23.94
CA ASN A 343 -20.79 -15.07 -24.42
C ASN A 343 -20.53 -14.05 -23.30
N GLU A 344 -19.82 -12.97 -23.65
CA GLU A 344 -19.65 -11.78 -22.80
C GLU A 344 -21.02 -11.26 -22.33
N ILE A 345 -21.27 -11.34 -21.03
CA ILE A 345 -22.48 -10.84 -20.39
C ILE A 345 -22.31 -9.33 -20.21
N SER A 346 -22.97 -8.55 -21.07
CA SER A 346 -23.07 -7.09 -20.92
C SER A 346 -24.20 -6.74 -19.94
N SER A 347 -23.97 -5.69 -19.15
CA SER A 347 -24.86 -5.06 -18.16
C SER A 347 -24.97 -5.76 -16.80
N THR A 348 -24.15 -5.32 -15.84
CA THR A 348 -24.36 -5.52 -14.42
C THR A 348 -25.55 -4.65 -13.98
N GLN A 349 -26.72 -5.25 -13.80
CA GLN A 349 -27.77 -4.63 -12.98
C GLN A 349 -27.22 -4.45 -11.56
N GLU A 350 -27.31 -3.22 -11.05
CA GLU A 350 -26.92 -2.87 -9.69
C GLU A 350 -27.95 -3.51 -8.72
N VAL A 351 -27.54 -4.55 -7.99
CA VAL A 351 -28.43 -5.27 -7.08
C VAL A 351 -28.45 -4.57 -5.73
N ASP A 352 -29.65 -4.21 -5.28
CA ASP A 352 -29.89 -3.65 -3.95
C ASP A 352 -29.62 -4.71 -2.86
N LEU A 353 -28.41 -4.65 -2.30
CA LEU A 353 -27.93 -5.58 -1.28
C LEU A 353 -28.68 -5.45 0.05
N SER A 354 -29.44 -4.37 0.28
CA SER A 354 -30.19 -4.15 1.53
C SER A 354 -31.28 -5.20 1.78
N ARG A 355 -31.70 -5.93 0.73
CA ARG A 355 -32.67 -7.03 0.82
C ARG A 355 -32.10 -8.31 1.42
N PHE A 356 -30.78 -8.43 1.54
CA PHE A 356 -30.12 -9.54 2.20
C PHE A 356 -29.83 -9.14 3.66
N LYS A 357 -30.41 -9.84 4.63
CA LYS A 357 -30.11 -9.66 6.07
C LYS A 357 -28.65 -10.06 6.37
N ARG A 358 -27.66 -9.24 5.99
CA ARG A 358 -26.23 -9.53 6.12
C ARG A 358 -25.43 -8.30 6.54
N ASN A 359 -24.21 -8.54 7.04
CA ASN A 359 -23.36 -7.50 7.62
C ASN A 359 -22.76 -6.58 6.54
N PRO A 360 -22.57 -5.28 6.85
CA PRO A 360 -22.05 -4.29 5.90
C PRO A 360 -20.59 -4.51 5.47
N THR A 361 -19.90 -5.54 6.00
CA THR A 361 -18.49 -5.85 5.69
C THR A 361 -18.33 -6.92 4.61
N ASP A 362 -19.41 -7.63 4.24
CA ASP A 362 -19.33 -8.77 3.33
C ASP A 362 -18.82 -8.36 1.93
N ARG A 363 -17.87 -9.14 1.39
CA ARG A 363 -17.38 -8.94 0.02
C ARG A 363 -18.36 -9.56 -0.97
N VAL A 364 -18.77 -8.78 -1.96
CA VAL A 364 -19.66 -9.24 -3.04
C VAL A 364 -18.88 -9.29 -4.34
N LEU A 365 -18.85 -10.45 -4.98
CA LEU A 365 -18.14 -10.69 -6.23
C LEU A 365 -19.10 -11.28 -7.27
N ASN A 366 -19.00 -10.85 -8.52
CA ASN A 366 -19.77 -11.46 -9.60
C ASN A 366 -19.39 -12.94 -9.75
N GLY A 367 -20.33 -13.76 -10.21
CA GLY A 367 -19.99 -15.14 -10.48
C GLY A 367 -21.03 -15.96 -11.23
N VAL A 368 -20.60 -17.17 -11.57
CA VAL A 368 -21.39 -18.15 -12.30
C VAL A 368 -21.40 -19.44 -11.50
N TYR A 369 -22.58 -20.01 -11.29
CA TYR A 369 -22.77 -21.30 -10.64
C TYR A 369 -23.24 -22.33 -11.69
N ILE A 370 -22.67 -23.52 -11.67
CA ILE A 370 -23.05 -24.64 -12.55
C ILE A 370 -23.41 -25.83 -11.65
N ASP A 371 -24.67 -26.28 -11.67
CA ASP A 371 -25.09 -27.48 -10.92
C ASP A 371 -24.67 -28.78 -11.61
N LYS A 372 -24.94 -29.91 -10.94
CA LYS A 372 -24.72 -31.26 -11.45
C LYS A 372 -25.56 -31.62 -12.68
N THR A 373 -26.56 -30.83 -13.08
CA THR A 373 -27.25 -31.00 -14.36
C THR A 373 -26.67 -30.09 -15.44
N HIS A 374 -25.50 -29.48 -15.19
CA HIS A 374 -24.82 -28.51 -16.05
C HIS A 374 -25.67 -27.27 -16.38
N LYS A 375 -26.68 -26.96 -15.56
CA LYS A 375 -27.46 -25.73 -15.71
C LYS A 375 -26.66 -24.58 -15.11
N GLN A 376 -26.35 -23.60 -15.96
CA GLN A 376 -25.68 -22.38 -15.57
C GLN A 376 -26.66 -21.40 -14.89
N THR A 377 -26.20 -20.71 -13.85
CA THR A 377 -26.92 -19.64 -13.16
C THR A 377 -25.94 -18.51 -12.88
N THR A 378 -26.24 -17.31 -13.36
CA THR A 378 -25.43 -16.10 -13.10
C THR A 378 -25.92 -15.41 -11.82
N GLY A 379 -25.00 -14.85 -11.05
CA GLY A 379 -25.33 -14.20 -9.79
C GLY A 379 -24.09 -13.64 -9.10
N TYR A 380 -24.12 -13.65 -7.77
CA TYR A 380 -23.11 -13.05 -6.91
C TYR A 380 -22.66 -14.03 -5.84
N PHE A 381 -21.37 -14.03 -5.56
CA PHE A 381 -20.80 -14.65 -4.38
C PHE A 381 -20.71 -13.61 -3.29
N VAL A 382 -21.38 -13.89 -2.17
CA VAL A 382 -21.25 -13.11 -0.94
C VAL A 382 -20.37 -13.88 0.01
N ILE A 383 -19.22 -13.30 0.32
CA ILE A 383 -18.23 -13.84 1.23
C ILE A 383 -18.36 -13.07 2.53
N ALA A 384 -18.86 -13.73 3.56
CA ALA A 384 -18.88 -13.20 4.91
C ALA A 384 -17.44 -12.96 5.36
N THR A 385 -17.07 -11.69 5.48
CA THR A 385 -15.72 -11.30 5.90
C THR A 385 -15.60 -11.46 7.40
N GLY A 386 -15.29 -12.69 7.81
CA GLY A 386 -14.57 -12.95 9.04
C GLY A 386 -13.06 -12.89 8.80
N ASP A 387 -12.32 -12.94 9.90
CA ASP A 387 -10.90 -12.67 10.10
C ASP A 387 -9.84 -13.36 9.19
N ASP A 388 -10.20 -14.13 8.14
CA ASP A 388 -9.19 -14.97 7.46
C ASP A 388 -9.12 -14.88 5.92
N ASP A 389 -9.98 -14.13 5.22
CA ASP A 389 -10.07 -14.11 3.74
C ASP A 389 -10.17 -15.51 3.07
N ALA A 390 -10.22 -16.58 3.87
CA ALA A 390 -10.22 -17.96 3.43
C ALA A 390 -11.62 -18.30 2.93
N LEU A 391 -11.72 -18.84 1.72
CA LEU A 391 -13.00 -19.30 1.19
C LEU A 391 -13.36 -20.64 1.83
N ILE A 392 -14.47 -20.67 2.54
CA ILE A 392 -15.09 -21.86 3.12
C ILE A 392 -16.45 -22.03 2.45
N PHE A 393 -16.57 -23.05 1.61
CA PHE A 393 -17.73 -23.22 0.73
C PHE A 393 -18.85 -24.06 1.35
N ALA A 394 -18.56 -24.87 2.37
CA ALA A 394 -19.53 -25.81 2.91
C ALA A 394 -19.29 -26.11 4.39
N GLY A 395 -20.29 -26.71 5.04
CA GLY A 395 -20.31 -26.97 6.47
C GLY A 395 -20.90 -25.81 7.29
N SER A 396 -20.92 -25.95 8.62
CA SER A 396 -21.42 -24.92 9.54
C SER A 396 -20.54 -23.66 9.58
N LEU A 397 -19.30 -23.76 9.09
CA LEU A 397 -18.34 -22.66 8.97
C LEU A 397 -18.30 -22.04 7.56
N ALA A 398 -19.22 -22.43 6.67
CA ALA A 398 -19.29 -21.85 5.33
C ALA A 398 -19.43 -20.34 5.41
N ASN A 399 -18.48 -19.62 4.84
CA ASN A 399 -18.51 -18.15 4.75
C ASN A 399 -18.78 -17.66 3.33
N THR A 400 -18.80 -18.56 2.33
CA THR A 400 -19.01 -18.21 0.94
C THR A 400 -20.36 -18.74 0.47
N HIS A 401 -21.21 -17.85 -0.06
CA HIS A 401 -22.55 -18.20 -0.51
C HIS A 401 -22.81 -17.67 -1.92
N PHE A 402 -23.47 -18.47 -2.76
CA PHE A 402 -23.95 -18.00 -4.06
C PHE A 402 -25.40 -17.53 -3.98
N ILE A 403 -25.64 -16.35 -4.52
CA ILE A 403 -26.92 -15.65 -4.55
C ILE A 403 -27.26 -15.33 -6.00
N TYR A 404 -28.51 -15.52 -6.40
CA TYR A 404 -28.99 -15.18 -7.75
C TYR A 404 -30.37 -14.54 -7.66
N LEU A 405 -30.83 -13.93 -8.75
CA LEU A 405 -32.21 -13.47 -8.89
C LEU A 405 -32.98 -14.49 -9.72
N ASP A 406 -34.15 -14.91 -9.24
CA ASP A 406 -35.05 -15.76 -10.03
C ASP A 406 -35.77 -14.96 -11.14
N GLU A 407 -36.62 -15.63 -11.91
CA GLU A 407 -37.38 -15.03 -13.00
C GLU A 407 -38.32 -13.90 -12.53
N GLN A 408 -38.69 -13.89 -11.25
CA GLN A 408 -39.52 -12.88 -10.61
C GLN A 408 -38.67 -11.76 -9.97
N GLY A 409 -37.34 -11.78 -10.15
CA GLY A 409 -36.42 -10.81 -9.55
C GLY A 409 -36.26 -10.97 -8.04
N SER A 410 -36.69 -12.10 -7.47
CA SER A 410 -36.56 -12.40 -6.05
C SER A 410 -35.23 -13.11 -5.78
N PRO A 411 -34.57 -12.81 -4.64
CA PRO A 411 -33.29 -13.39 -4.33
C PRO A 411 -33.40 -14.88 -3.95
N GLY A 412 -32.70 -15.73 -4.69
CA GLY A 412 -32.47 -17.13 -4.39
C GLY A 412 -31.03 -17.38 -3.92
N THR A 413 -30.81 -18.51 -3.25
CA THR A 413 -29.46 -18.98 -2.90
C THR A 413 -29.23 -20.39 -3.46
N LYS A 414 -27.99 -20.70 -3.85
CA LYS A 414 -27.58 -22.09 -4.14
C LYS A 414 -26.47 -22.54 -3.18
N PRO A 415 -26.57 -23.74 -2.60
CA PRO A 415 -25.53 -24.29 -1.74
C PRO A 415 -24.28 -24.64 -2.55
N LEU A 416 -23.09 -24.36 -2.00
CA LEU A 416 -21.81 -24.74 -2.58
C LEU A 416 -21.30 -26.10 -2.04
N GLU A 417 -22.23 -26.98 -1.65
CA GLU A 417 -21.89 -28.34 -1.24
C GLU A 417 -21.38 -29.12 -2.47
N PRO A 418 -20.23 -29.83 -2.38
CA PRO A 418 -19.67 -30.58 -3.52
C PRO A 418 -20.63 -31.60 -4.17
N LYS A 419 -21.64 -32.08 -3.43
CA LYS A 419 -22.66 -32.99 -3.96
C LYS A 419 -23.70 -32.29 -4.87
N ARG A 420 -23.82 -30.97 -4.81
CA ARG A 420 -24.86 -30.18 -5.49
C ARG A 420 -24.32 -29.25 -6.59
N VAL A 421 -23.07 -28.83 -6.46
CA VAL A 421 -22.39 -27.97 -7.44
C VAL A 421 -21.41 -28.78 -8.26
N ASP A 422 -21.33 -28.50 -9.55
CA ASP A 422 -20.35 -29.10 -10.44
C ASP A 422 -19.11 -28.22 -10.59
N SER A 423 -19.32 -26.95 -10.88
CA SER A 423 -18.28 -25.93 -10.93
C SER A 423 -18.87 -24.54 -10.70
N PHE A 424 -18.01 -23.58 -10.44
CA PHE A 424 -18.41 -22.18 -10.34
C PHE A 424 -17.24 -21.24 -10.61
N ILE A 425 -17.55 -19.99 -10.88
CA ILE A 425 -16.60 -18.92 -11.15
C ILE A 425 -16.89 -17.79 -10.17
N ILE A 426 -15.87 -17.33 -9.45
CA ILE A 426 -15.93 -16.13 -8.61
C ILE A 426 -15.00 -15.10 -9.25
N ASP A 427 -15.57 -14.06 -9.83
CA ASP A 427 -14.86 -13.07 -10.63
C ASP A 427 -14.04 -13.76 -11.76
N SER A 428 -12.71 -13.74 -11.69
CA SER A 428 -11.82 -14.40 -12.65
C SER A 428 -11.37 -15.81 -12.23
N ARG A 429 -11.76 -16.27 -11.04
CA ARG A 429 -11.28 -17.53 -10.43
C ARG A 429 -12.23 -18.67 -10.72
N GLN A 430 -11.73 -19.74 -11.30
CA GLN A 430 -12.51 -20.93 -11.63
C GLN A 430 -12.39 -22.00 -10.53
N PHE A 431 -13.51 -22.58 -10.13
CA PHE A 431 -13.61 -23.66 -9.17
C PHE A 431 -14.34 -24.85 -9.78
N VAL A 432 -13.86 -26.05 -9.52
CA VAL A 432 -14.45 -27.31 -10.00
C VAL A 432 -14.61 -28.28 -8.84
N VAL A 433 -15.60 -29.15 -8.93
CA VAL A 433 -15.75 -30.28 -8.02
C VAL A 433 -15.17 -31.53 -8.66
N MET A 434 -14.23 -32.16 -7.97
CA MET A 434 -13.66 -33.43 -8.41
C MET A 434 -13.47 -34.41 -7.25
N ASP A 435 -13.54 -35.70 -7.56
CA ASP A 435 -13.27 -36.75 -6.58
C ASP A 435 -11.78 -36.79 -6.25
N TYR A 436 -11.46 -36.47 -5.00
CA TYR A 436 -10.09 -36.37 -4.54
C TYR A 436 -9.93 -37.01 -3.17
N LYS A 437 -8.75 -37.60 -2.95
CA LYS A 437 -8.33 -38.15 -1.66
C LYS A 437 -7.08 -37.40 -1.22
N ALA A 438 -7.21 -36.61 -0.17
CA ALA A 438 -6.07 -35.91 0.40
C ALA A 438 -5.02 -36.90 0.93
N SER A 439 -3.74 -36.60 0.71
CA SER A 439 -2.64 -37.42 1.21
C SER A 439 -2.74 -37.53 2.74
N GLY A 440 -2.76 -38.76 3.27
CA GLY A 440 -2.79 -39.03 4.71
C GLY A 440 -4.19 -39.16 5.33
N THR A 441 -5.28 -38.99 4.58
CA THR A 441 -6.64 -39.21 5.13
C THR A 441 -7.06 -40.68 5.05
N MET A 442 -7.71 -41.15 6.12
CA MET A 442 -8.41 -42.45 6.12
C MET A 442 -9.72 -42.29 5.35
N GLY A 443 -9.92 -43.07 4.28
CA GLY A 443 -11.11 -43.01 3.43
C GLY A 443 -10.84 -43.19 1.94
N GLY A 444 -11.93 -43.23 1.15
CA GLY A 444 -11.90 -43.21 -0.31
C GLY A 444 -11.75 -41.79 -0.88
N LYS A 445 -11.82 -41.66 -2.21
CA LYS A 445 -11.97 -40.34 -2.84
C LYS A 445 -13.35 -39.77 -2.49
N SER A 446 -13.43 -38.46 -2.28
CA SER A 446 -14.69 -37.75 -2.04
C SER A 446 -14.78 -36.48 -2.89
N PRO A 447 -15.99 -36.08 -3.32
CA PRO A 447 -16.20 -34.84 -4.05
C PRO A 447 -15.64 -33.65 -3.26
N SER A 448 -14.74 -32.90 -3.89
CA SER A 448 -13.95 -31.85 -3.27
C SER A 448 -13.91 -30.62 -4.16
N ILE A 449 -13.98 -29.42 -3.57
CA ILE A 449 -13.85 -28.17 -4.32
C ILE A 449 -12.37 -27.87 -4.54
N MET A 450 -12.06 -27.53 -5.79
CA MET A 450 -10.72 -27.27 -6.28
C MET A 450 -10.73 -25.96 -7.07
N GLU A 451 -9.86 -25.01 -6.71
CA GLU A 451 -9.60 -23.84 -7.56
C GLU A 451 -8.61 -24.19 -8.65
N VAL A 452 -8.92 -23.86 -9.90
CA VAL A 452 -8.05 -24.07 -11.05
C VAL A 452 -6.97 -22.99 -11.04
N LEU A 453 -5.71 -23.39 -10.81
CA LEU A 453 -4.57 -22.47 -10.83
C LEU A 453 -3.82 -22.50 -12.16
N ALA A 454 -3.84 -23.64 -12.87
CA ALA A 454 -3.33 -23.79 -14.22
C ALA A 454 -4.02 -24.98 -14.91
N ASN A 455 -4.23 -24.88 -16.23
CA ASN A 455 -4.95 -25.87 -17.03
C ASN A 455 -4.21 -26.11 -18.35
N TYR A 456 -3.06 -26.79 -18.30
CA TYR A 456 -2.29 -27.14 -19.47
C TYR A 456 -2.74 -28.49 -20.06
N PRO A 457 -2.50 -28.76 -21.36
CA PRO A 457 -2.85 -30.03 -21.98
C PRO A 457 -2.22 -31.25 -21.29
N SER A 458 -0.98 -31.13 -20.83
CA SER A 458 -0.25 -32.24 -20.20
C SER A 458 -0.44 -32.35 -18.69
N ILE A 459 -0.95 -31.30 -18.03
CA ILE A 459 -1.10 -31.24 -16.57
C ILE A 459 -2.03 -30.11 -16.13
N LYS A 460 -2.82 -30.38 -15.09
CA LYS A 460 -3.64 -29.39 -14.40
C LYS A 460 -3.12 -29.19 -12.99
N LEU A 461 -3.18 -27.96 -12.50
CA LEU A 461 -2.84 -27.59 -11.14
C LEU A 461 -4.06 -27.00 -10.44
N PHE A 462 -4.36 -27.53 -9.26
CA PHE A 462 -5.45 -27.07 -8.43
C PHE A 462 -4.99 -26.66 -7.04
N LYS A 463 -5.73 -25.75 -6.41
CA LYS A 463 -5.68 -25.52 -4.97
C LYS A 463 -6.89 -26.20 -4.32
N TYR A 464 -6.61 -27.10 -3.38
CA TYR A 464 -7.63 -27.88 -2.68
C TYR A 464 -8.26 -27.09 -1.53
N TYR A 465 -9.59 -27.09 -1.49
CA TYR A 465 -10.40 -26.53 -0.41
C TYR A 465 -11.08 -27.66 0.37
N PRO A 466 -10.65 -27.95 1.61
CA PRO A 466 -11.18 -29.06 2.37
C PRO A 466 -12.66 -28.85 2.73
N TYR A 467 -13.45 -29.92 2.57
CA TYR A 467 -14.84 -29.97 3.02
C TYR A 467 -14.84 -30.27 4.53
N ILE A 468 -15.07 -29.25 5.37
CA ILE A 468 -15.02 -29.38 6.83
C ILE A 468 -16.33 -29.96 7.37
N GLY A 469 -16.25 -31.18 7.90
CA GLY A 469 -17.28 -31.79 8.75
C GLY A 469 -16.76 -32.31 10.09
N GLY A 470 -15.49 -32.10 10.42
CA GLY A 470 -14.93 -32.56 11.68
C GLY A 470 -13.48 -32.11 11.90
N ILE A 471 -13.29 -31.37 12.99
CA ILE A 471 -12.02 -31.03 13.65
C ILE A 471 -11.17 -29.99 12.91
N GLU A 472 -10.96 -28.86 13.58
CA GLU A 472 -10.08 -27.76 13.23
C GLU A 472 -8.67 -28.30 12.89
N PHE A 473 -8.25 -28.14 11.65
CA PHE A 473 -6.85 -28.28 11.26
C PHE A 473 -6.40 -26.98 10.62
N ASN A 474 -5.29 -26.47 11.16
CA ASN A 474 -4.46 -25.42 10.55
C ASN A 474 -4.46 -25.52 9.02
N SER A 475 -4.70 -24.38 8.40
CA SER A 475 -4.95 -24.06 6.99
C SER A 475 -3.84 -24.46 5.99
N ASP A 476 -3.32 -25.68 6.09
CA ASP A 476 -2.37 -26.23 5.12
C ASP A 476 -3.11 -26.50 3.80
N TYR A 477 -3.23 -25.47 2.97
CA TYR A 477 -3.70 -25.62 1.58
C TYR A 477 -2.84 -26.68 0.87
N ALA A 478 -3.49 -27.59 0.14
CA ALA A 478 -2.78 -28.55 -0.70
C ALA A 478 -2.84 -28.10 -2.16
N PHE A 479 -1.69 -28.14 -2.84
CA PHE A 479 -1.64 -27.99 -4.29
C PHE A 479 -1.69 -29.37 -4.93
N VAL A 480 -2.64 -29.58 -5.84
CA VAL A 480 -2.94 -30.88 -6.45
C VAL A 480 -2.61 -30.81 -7.93
N PHE A 481 -1.69 -31.65 -8.37
CA PHE A 481 -1.38 -31.85 -9.77
C PHE A 481 -2.16 -33.04 -10.31
N VAL A 482 -2.69 -32.91 -11.52
CA VAL A 482 -3.48 -33.94 -12.19
C VAL A 482 -3.02 -34.07 -13.64
N LYS A 483 -2.58 -35.25 -14.04
CA LYS A 483 -2.22 -35.58 -15.43
C LYS A 483 -3.44 -36.07 -16.23
N PRO A 484 -3.36 -36.14 -17.57
CA PRO A 484 -4.43 -36.65 -18.43
C PRO A 484 -4.90 -38.07 -18.06
N ASP A 485 -3.97 -38.92 -17.59
CA ASP A 485 -4.24 -40.28 -17.11
C ASP A 485 -4.92 -40.35 -15.73
N GLN A 486 -5.34 -39.19 -15.19
CA GLN A 486 -5.96 -39.04 -13.88
C GLN A 486 -5.05 -39.39 -12.69
N SER A 487 -3.75 -39.58 -12.92
CA SER A 487 -2.79 -39.70 -11.83
C SER A 487 -2.68 -38.36 -11.11
N THR A 488 -2.76 -38.40 -9.78
CA THR A 488 -2.72 -37.19 -8.96
C THR A 488 -1.58 -37.23 -7.95
N ILE A 489 -1.03 -36.06 -7.65
CA ILE A 489 -0.14 -35.87 -6.50
C ILE A 489 -0.52 -34.58 -5.80
N SER A 490 -0.32 -34.54 -4.50
CA SER A 490 -0.49 -33.35 -3.69
C SER A 490 0.60 -33.21 -2.68
N PHE A 491 0.93 -31.97 -2.34
CA PHE A 491 1.86 -31.66 -1.28
C PHE A 491 1.16 -30.81 -0.22
N THR A 492 1.33 -31.19 1.04
CA THR A 492 0.96 -30.36 2.19
C THR A 492 2.24 -29.94 2.91
N GLY A 493 2.18 -28.85 3.67
CA GLY A 493 3.32 -28.33 4.44
C GLY A 493 4.00 -29.35 5.37
N LYS A 494 3.28 -30.43 5.72
CA LYS A 494 3.69 -31.46 6.67
C LYS A 494 4.15 -32.77 6.01
N ASP A 495 4.13 -32.89 4.69
CA ASP A 495 4.51 -34.15 4.02
C ASP A 495 6.03 -34.35 3.99
N MET A 496 6.59 -35.02 5.00
CA MET A 496 8.04 -35.30 5.10
C MET A 496 8.64 -36.04 3.89
N PHE A 497 7.81 -36.70 3.07
CA PHE A 497 8.26 -37.45 1.89
C PHE A 497 7.88 -36.76 0.57
N TRP A 498 7.49 -35.48 0.60
CA TRP A 498 7.02 -34.75 -0.57
C TRP A 498 8.03 -34.80 -1.74
N LYS A 499 9.33 -34.66 -1.46
CA LYS A 499 10.38 -34.70 -2.50
C LYS A 499 10.41 -36.01 -3.27
N LYS A 500 10.36 -37.14 -2.54
CA LYS A 500 10.38 -38.47 -3.16
C LYS A 500 9.14 -38.68 -4.03
N LYS A 501 7.96 -38.29 -3.53
CA LYS A 501 6.72 -38.36 -4.30
C LYS A 501 6.77 -37.46 -5.54
N ALA A 502 7.26 -36.22 -5.39
CA ALA A 502 7.40 -35.26 -6.48
C ALA A 502 8.33 -35.77 -7.57
N ARG A 503 9.52 -36.27 -7.21
CA ARG A 503 10.48 -36.85 -8.16
C ARG A 503 9.86 -38.02 -8.93
N ASN A 504 9.13 -38.90 -8.26
CA ASN A 504 8.46 -40.03 -8.92
C ASN A 504 7.37 -39.54 -9.87
N TYR A 505 6.55 -38.57 -9.45
CA TYR A 505 5.48 -38.05 -10.27
C TYR A 505 6.00 -37.27 -11.49
N PHE A 506 7.07 -36.50 -11.32
CA PHE A 506 7.69 -35.68 -12.37
C PHE A 506 8.92 -36.33 -13.02
N ALA A 507 9.07 -37.66 -12.91
CA ALA A 507 10.29 -38.38 -13.32
C ALA A 507 10.71 -38.15 -14.78
N SER A 508 9.78 -37.77 -15.65
CA SER A 508 10.05 -37.50 -17.06
C SER A 508 10.46 -36.06 -17.38
N CYS A 509 10.54 -35.14 -16.41
CA CYS A 509 10.82 -33.73 -16.66
C CYS A 509 12.02 -33.25 -15.84
N LYS A 510 13.21 -33.32 -16.45
CA LYS A 510 14.49 -32.96 -15.83
C LYS A 510 14.51 -31.55 -15.19
N PRO A 511 13.98 -30.48 -15.82
CA PRO A 511 13.96 -29.15 -15.21
C PRO A 511 13.28 -29.11 -13.83
N ILE A 512 12.17 -29.84 -13.67
CA ILE A 512 11.46 -29.92 -12.38
C ILE A 512 12.28 -30.70 -11.36
N LEU A 513 12.94 -31.79 -11.76
CA LEU A 513 13.82 -32.55 -10.89
C LEU A 513 14.96 -31.68 -10.35
N ASP A 514 15.56 -30.87 -11.23
CA ASP A 514 16.62 -29.94 -10.85
C ASP A 514 16.11 -28.86 -9.87
N GLU A 515 14.86 -28.40 -9.98
CA GLU A 515 14.24 -27.50 -8.99
C GLU A 515 13.95 -28.19 -7.65
N ILE A 516 13.41 -29.41 -7.66
CA ILE A 516 13.14 -30.19 -6.44
C ILE A 516 14.42 -30.33 -5.60
N ASP A 517 15.56 -30.45 -6.26
CA ASP A 517 16.86 -30.68 -5.63
C ASP A 517 17.41 -29.41 -4.96
N LYS A 518 17.05 -28.23 -5.48
CA LYS A 518 17.40 -26.93 -4.91
C LYS A 518 16.55 -26.57 -3.69
N LEU A 519 15.31 -27.07 -3.63
CA LEU A 519 14.41 -26.78 -2.51
C LEU A 519 14.93 -27.42 -1.22
N LYS A 520 14.76 -26.75 -0.06
CA LYS A 520 15.11 -27.32 1.25
C LYS A 520 13.96 -28.23 1.76
N PHE A 521 13.82 -28.39 3.08
CA PHE A 521 12.79 -29.23 3.70
C PHE A 521 11.34 -28.70 3.56
N VAL A 522 11.12 -27.59 2.85
CA VAL A 522 9.81 -26.93 2.73
C VAL A 522 9.09 -27.40 1.48
N SER A 523 7.80 -27.76 1.60
CA SER A 523 6.94 -28.10 0.46
C SER A 523 6.82 -26.94 -0.53
N PRO A 524 6.59 -27.19 -1.83
CA PRO A 524 6.40 -26.12 -2.81
C PRO A 524 5.21 -25.23 -2.44
N ASN A 525 5.40 -23.92 -2.54
CA ASN A 525 4.31 -22.94 -2.41
C ASN A 525 3.55 -22.79 -3.75
N MET A 526 2.57 -21.88 -3.80
CA MET A 526 1.74 -21.66 -5.01
C MET A 526 2.57 -21.30 -6.24
N ASN A 527 3.55 -20.41 -6.09
CA ASN A 527 4.36 -19.92 -7.21
C ASN A 527 5.26 -21.02 -7.77
N ILE A 528 5.91 -21.79 -6.89
CA ILE A 528 6.70 -22.95 -7.30
C ILE A 528 5.81 -23.99 -7.98
N SER A 529 4.61 -24.23 -7.44
CA SER A 529 3.70 -25.21 -8.01
C SER A 529 3.21 -24.81 -9.41
N ARG A 530 2.93 -23.52 -9.64
CA ARG A 530 2.60 -22.99 -10.97
C ARG A 530 3.77 -23.14 -11.95
N SER A 531 4.98 -22.77 -11.50
CA SER A 531 6.21 -22.96 -12.28
C SER A 531 6.39 -24.42 -12.71
N TRP A 532 6.16 -25.38 -11.81
CA TRP A 532 6.26 -26.81 -12.15
C TRP A 532 5.20 -27.26 -13.15
N ALA A 533 3.97 -26.77 -13.05
CA ALA A 533 2.93 -27.10 -14.01
C ALA A 533 3.32 -26.62 -15.43
N GLU A 534 3.84 -25.40 -15.54
CA GLU A 534 4.34 -24.83 -16.80
C GLU A 534 5.54 -25.60 -17.35
N MET A 535 6.56 -25.85 -16.51
CA MET A 535 7.73 -26.63 -16.90
C MET A 535 7.36 -28.03 -17.39
N TYR A 536 6.39 -28.68 -16.73
CA TYR A 536 5.97 -30.02 -17.10
C TYR A 536 5.30 -30.03 -18.47
N ASP A 537 4.51 -28.99 -18.79
CA ASP A 537 3.91 -28.85 -20.10
C ASP A 537 4.94 -28.67 -21.21
N ASN A 538 5.94 -27.82 -20.97
CA ASN A 538 7.05 -27.65 -21.90
C ASN A 538 7.90 -28.93 -22.07
N CYS A 539 7.92 -29.83 -21.08
CA CYS A 539 8.58 -31.14 -21.17
C CYS A 539 7.80 -32.16 -22.02
N LYS A 540 6.54 -31.89 -22.37
CA LYS A 540 5.63 -32.82 -23.05
C LYS A 540 5.15 -32.36 -24.42
N GLN A 541 5.40 -31.10 -24.77
CA GLN A 541 5.40 -30.60 -26.15
C GLN A 541 6.62 -31.16 -26.87
#